data_AF-A0A699QFA0-F1
#
_entry.id   AF-A0A699QFA0-F1
#
_cell.length_a   1.000
_cell.length_b   1.000
_cell.length_c   1.000
_cell.angle_alpha   90.00
_cell.angle_beta   90.00
_cell.angle_gamma   90.00
#
_symmetry.space_group_name_H-M   'P 1'
#
loop_
_entity.id
_entity.type
_entity.pdbx_description
1 polymer ?
#
loop_
_entity_poly.entity_id
_entity_poly.type
_entity_poly.pdbx_seq_one_letter_code
_entity_poly.pdbx_strand_id
1 'polypeptide(L)'
;KQQEEEPGKTNAEAEVQSKVSVPIHQETSSVPPMTTLIIDLMTSQSGSLLPTSTATTSIIKTTSLPPPPQQSTTDLILVKCIGELEQHMADLLQYNLALEERLDKHGSWLYKLENLNIPHQASKAVDEIVTDAVDWAMQAPLRARFSDLPAVDMKEIIQQRMFKDKSYEAHEDHKNLYNALQKSLERDYSNQLLSDLEEARQMKRKRRDLPRTPYGF
;
A
#
# COMPACT_ATOMS: atom_id res chain seq x y z
N LYS A 1 -34.06 59.93 -24.59
CA LYS A 1 -35.43 59.74 -24.03
C LYS A 1 -35.96 58.45 -24.64
N GLN A 2 -36.31 57.47 -23.77
CA GLN A 2 -37.00 56.19 -24.03
C GLN A 2 -36.19 55.11 -24.77
N GLN A 3 -36.21 53.82 -24.45
CA GLN A 3 -36.73 52.95 -23.36
C GLN A 3 -36.10 51.56 -23.72
N GLU A 4 -35.30 50.93 -22.88
CA GLU A 4 -35.67 49.90 -21.88
C GLU A 4 -36.59 48.79 -22.43
N GLU A 5 -36.01 47.62 -22.70
CA GLU A 5 -36.71 46.34 -22.66
C GLU A 5 -35.73 45.24 -22.19
N GLU A 6 -35.88 44.82 -20.93
CA GLU A 6 -35.29 43.61 -20.38
C GLU A 6 -36.05 42.36 -20.86
N PRO A 7 -35.34 41.25 -21.14
CA PRO A 7 -35.93 39.92 -21.04
C PRO A 7 -35.64 39.32 -19.66
N GLY A 8 -36.70 39.20 -18.87
CA GLY A 8 -36.70 38.60 -17.54
C GLY A 8 -36.34 37.11 -17.51
N LYS A 9 -35.49 36.78 -16.55
CA LYS A 9 -35.70 35.81 -15.46
C LYS A 9 -36.39 34.48 -15.80
N THR A 10 -35.59 33.40 -15.81
CA THR A 10 -35.92 32.11 -15.17
C THR A 10 -34.63 31.40 -14.73
N ASN A 11 -34.14 31.72 -13.53
CA ASN A 11 -33.19 30.87 -12.81
C ASN A 11 -34.02 29.81 -12.07
N ALA A 12 -34.08 28.60 -12.62
CA ALA A 12 -34.58 27.43 -11.92
C ALA A 12 -33.43 26.84 -11.11
N GLU A 13 -33.34 27.26 -9.84
CA GLU A 13 -32.41 26.69 -8.86
C GLU A 13 -33.01 25.37 -8.36
N ALA A 14 -32.45 24.25 -8.83
CA ALA A 14 -32.82 22.92 -8.38
C ALA A 14 -31.90 22.50 -7.23
N GLU A 15 -32.31 22.77 -5.99
CA GLU A 15 -31.68 22.19 -4.81
C GLU A 15 -32.04 20.70 -4.69
N VAL A 16 -31.14 19.82 -5.13
CA VAL A 16 -31.25 18.39 -4.86
C VAL A 16 -30.65 18.11 -3.48
N GLN A 17 -31.49 18.10 -2.45
CA GLN A 17 -31.12 17.58 -1.15
C GLN A 17 -30.96 16.05 -1.23
N SER A 18 -29.74 15.58 -1.53
CA SER A 18 -29.39 14.16 -1.39
C SER A 18 -29.07 13.87 0.07
N LYS A 19 -30.08 13.44 0.82
CA LYS A 19 -29.93 13.02 2.22
C LYS A 19 -29.76 11.51 2.26
N VAL A 20 -28.56 11.03 1.93
CA VAL A 20 -28.18 9.63 2.11
C VAL A 20 -27.91 9.39 3.60
N SER A 21 -28.86 8.74 4.28
CA SER A 21 -28.65 8.25 5.64
C SER A 21 -27.98 6.87 5.58
N VAL A 22 -26.74 6.78 6.04
CA VAL A 22 -26.02 5.52 6.25
C VAL A 22 -26.33 5.04 7.67
N PRO A 23 -26.98 3.88 7.87
CA PRO A 23 -27.10 3.29 9.19
C PRO A 23 -25.74 2.76 9.62
N ILE A 24 -25.08 3.47 10.53
CA ILE A 24 -23.88 2.98 11.20
C ILE A 24 -24.35 2.02 12.29
N HIS A 25 -24.31 0.71 12.00
CA HIS A 25 -24.42 -0.29 13.05
C HIS A 25 -23.15 -0.18 13.91
N GLN A 26 -23.28 0.37 15.12
CA GLN A 26 -22.28 0.17 16.17
C GLN A 26 -22.33 -1.30 16.55
N GLU A 27 -21.49 -2.12 15.91
CA GLU A 27 -21.11 -3.40 16.49
C GLU A 27 -20.32 -3.11 17.76
N THR A 28 -21.05 -3.07 18.87
CA THR A 28 -20.48 -3.16 20.20
C THR A 28 -19.93 -4.58 20.32
N SER A 29 -18.68 -4.75 19.89
CA SER A 29 -17.90 -5.96 20.14
C SER A 29 -17.76 -6.11 21.64
N SER A 30 -18.64 -6.94 22.21
CA SER A 30 -18.64 -7.30 23.62
C SER A 30 -17.46 -8.23 23.85
N VAL A 31 -16.30 -7.65 24.16
CA VAL A 31 -15.17 -8.40 24.72
C VAL A 31 -15.65 -8.98 26.06
N PRO A 32 -15.60 -10.31 26.28
CA PRO A 32 -15.96 -10.86 27.56
C PRO A 32 -14.98 -10.33 28.62
N PRO A 33 -15.45 -9.81 29.76
CA PRO A 33 -14.56 -9.35 30.82
C PRO A 33 -13.70 -10.53 31.29
N MET A 34 -12.42 -10.26 31.52
CA MET A 34 -11.48 -11.20 32.13
C MET A 34 -12.06 -11.73 33.45
N THR A 35 -12.57 -12.96 33.42
CA THR A 35 -12.96 -13.68 34.62
C THR A 35 -11.70 -14.01 35.40
N THR A 36 -11.37 -13.17 36.38
CA THR A 36 -10.50 -13.57 37.49
C THR A 36 -11.24 -14.65 38.28
N LEU A 37 -10.82 -15.89 38.06
CA LEU A 37 -11.35 -17.04 38.78
C LEU A 37 -10.80 -16.99 40.21
N ILE A 38 -11.54 -16.33 41.12
CA ILE A 38 -11.29 -16.40 42.55
C ILE A 38 -11.82 -17.76 43.01
N ILE A 39 -10.91 -18.73 43.16
CA ILE A 39 -11.22 -20.00 43.82
C ILE A 39 -11.35 -19.70 45.31
N ASP A 40 -12.59 -19.55 45.78
CA ASP A 40 -12.87 -19.52 47.21
C ASP A 40 -12.82 -20.97 47.73
N LEU A 41 -11.74 -21.33 48.44
CA LEU A 41 -11.44 -22.70 48.88
C LEU A 41 -12.29 -23.17 50.08
N MET A 42 -13.30 -22.41 50.51
CA MET A 42 -14.08 -22.72 51.70
C MET A 42 -15.52 -23.12 51.39
N THR A 43 -15.74 -24.27 50.77
CA THR A 43 -16.98 -25.06 50.98
C THR A 43 -16.87 -26.46 50.34
N SER A 44 -16.24 -27.40 51.04
CA SER A 44 -16.59 -28.81 50.88
C SER A 44 -17.75 -29.12 51.82
N GLN A 45 -18.98 -28.83 51.37
CA GLN A 45 -20.18 -29.37 51.98
C GLN A 45 -20.24 -30.87 51.64
N SER A 46 -19.80 -31.69 52.60
CA SER A 46 -20.14 -33.11 52.63
C SER A 46 -21.63 -33.24 52.94
N GLY A 47 -22.43 -33.38 51.90
CA GLY A 47 -23.86 -33.64 51.99
C GLY A 47 -24.13 -35.11 52.30
N SER A 48 -24.89 -35.34 53.38
CA SER A 48 -26.13 -36.12 53.38
C SER A 48 -26.22 -37.24 54.43
N LEU A 49 -27.03 -36.93 55.45
CA LEU A 49 -28.10 -37.72 56.07
C LEU A 49 -27.79 -39.12 56.67
N LEU A 50 -27.66 -39.11 58.00
CA LEU A 50 -28.43 -39.90 58.96
C LEU A 50 -29.22 -41.11 58.42
N PRO A 51 -29.02 -42.28 59.04
CA PRO A 51 -30.15 -43.05 59.55
C PRO A 51 -30.04 -43.26 61.07
N THR A 52 -31.11 -42.87 61.75
CA THR A 52 -31.43 -43.29 63.11
C THR A 52 -31.59 -44.82 63.14
N SER A 53 -30.88 -45.51 64.03
CA SER A 53 -31.35 -46.77 64.60
C SER A 53 -30.70 -47.06 65.96
N THR A 54 -31.55 -46.97 66.98
CA THR A 54 -31.70 -47.89 68.12
C THR A 54 -30.44 -48.33 68.88
N ALA A 55 -30.32 -47.85 70.11
CA ALA A 55 -29.43 -48.40 71.13
C ALA A 55 -29.83 -49.84 71.49
N THR A 56 -28.89 -50.79 71.39
CA THR A 56 -28.99 -52.11 72.04
C THR A 56 -27.58 -52.70 72.25
N THR A 57 -27.20 -52.77 73.52
CA THR A 57 -26.44 -53.84 74.20
C THR A 57 -25.04 -54.21 73.70
N SER A 58 -24.04 -53.82 74.49
CA SER A 58 -22.72 -54.47 74.61
C SER A 58 -22.85 -55.98 74.77
N ILE A 59 -21.96 -56.76 74.13
CA ILE A 59 -21.25 -57.94 74.70
C ILE A 59 -20.37 -58.61 73.60
N ILE A 60 -19.21 -59.10 74.04
CA ILE A 60 -18.19 -60.00 73.41
C ILE A 60 -17.06 -59.39 72.56
N LYS A 61 -15.92 -59.33 73.25
CA LYS A 61 -14.54 -59.33 72.76
C LYS A 61 -14.25 -60.65 72.01
N THR A 62 -13.98 -60.55 70.72
CA THR A 62 -13.23 -61.58 69.97
C THR A 62 -12.13 -60.89 69.19
N THR A 63 -10.91 -61.13 69.63
CA THR A 63 -9.65 -60.71 69.01
C THR A 63 -9.55 -61.28 67.61
N SER A 64 -9.77 -60.48 66.57
CA SER A 64 -9.30 -60.79 65.21
C SER A 64 -8.14 -59.87 64.87
N LEU A 65 -7.09 -60.47 64.35
CA LEU A 65 -5.79 -59.93 63.96
C LEU A 65 -5.89 -58.52 63.33
N PRO A 66 -4.92 -57.62 63.58
CA PRO A 66 -4.86 -56.35 62.88
C PRO A 66 -4.78 -56.61 61.37
N PRO A 67 -5.48 -55.82 60.53
CA PRO A 67 -5.29 -55.91 59.08
C PRO A 67 -3.80 -55.71 58.75
N PRO A 68 -3.26 -56.48 57.79
CA PRO A 68 -1.86 -56.36 57.39
C PRO A 68 -1.52 -54.90 57.00
N PRO A 69 -0.28 -54.44 57.21
CA PRO A 69 0.09 -53.05 57.04
C PRO A 69 -0.14 -52.56 55.60
N GLN A 70 -1.05 -51.60 55.41
CA GLN A 70 -1.34 -50.95 54.11
C GLN A 70 -0.26 -49.95 53.65
N GLN A 71 0.92 -49.93 54.30
CA GLN A 71 2.01 -49.00 53.99
C GLN A 71 2.42 -49.09 52.52
N SER A 72 2.56 -50.30 51.98
CA SER A 72 3.01 -50.50 50.59
C SER A 72 2.03 -49.97 49.53
N THR A 73 0.72 -49.90 49.82
CA THR A 73 -0.27 -49.33 48.87
C THR A 73 -0.23 -47.81 48.88
N THR A 74 -0.01 -47.21 50.05
CA THR A 74 0.09 -45.76 50.21
C THR A 74 1.38 -45.21 49.61
N ASP A 75 2.50 -45.91 49.83
CA ASP A 75 3.80 -45.54 49.27
C ASP A 75 3.82 -45.62 47.74
N LEU A 76 3.15 -46.62 47.15
CA LEU A 76 3.02 -46.76 45.70
C LEU A 76 2.23 -45.60 45.06
N ILE A 77 1.17 -45.13 45.72
CA ILE A 77 0.36 -43.99 45.26
C ILE A 77 1.18 -42.70 45.30
N LEU A 78 1.94 -42.48 46.39
CA LEU A 78 2.78 -41.29 46.54
C LEU A 78 3.87 -41.24 45.47
N VAL A 79 4.57 -42.34 45.21
CA VAL A 79 5.60 -42.42 44.16
C VAL A 79 5.00 -42.13 42.77
N LYS A 80 3.81 -42.63 42.49
CA LYS A 80 3.11 -42.35 41.23
C LYS A 80 2.75 -40.85 41.10
N CYS A 81 2.20 -40.25 42.15
CA CYS A 81 1.86 -38.83 42.15
C CYS A 81 3.10 -37.92 41.99
N ILE A 82 4.24 -38.31 42.58
CA ILE A 82 5.51 -37.60 42.39
C ILE A 82 5.95 -37.65 40.92
N GLY A 83 5.90 -38.83 40.29
CA GLY A 83 6.24 -38.97 38.88
C GLY A 83 5.30 -38.19 37.93
N GLU A 84 4.00 -38.17 38.22
CA GLU A 84 3.02 -37.38 37.46
C GLU A 84 3.30 -35.86 37.58
N LEU A 85 3.67 -35.40 38.78
CA LEU A 85 4.05 -34.00 39.02
C LEU A 85 5.35 -33.63 38.31
N GLU A 86 6.36 -34.49 38.35
CA GLU A 86 7.62 -34.31 37.63
C GLU A 86 7.40 -34.18 36.12
N GLN A 87 6.55 -35.04 35.55
CA GLN A 87 6.19 -34.95 34.14
C GLN A 87 5.51 -33.62 33.82
N HIS A 88 4.55 -33.19 34.64
CA HIS A 88 3.85 -31.92 34.40
C HIS A 88 4.79 -30.71 34.48
N MET A 89 5.74 -30.71 35.42
CA MET A 89 6.77 -29.66 35.52
C MET A 89 7.68 -29.65 34.29
N ALA A 90 8.06 -30.82 33.77
CA ALA A 90 8.87 -30.93 32.56
C ALA A 90 8.14 -30.39 31.33
N ASP A 91 6.86 -30.73 31.16
CA ASP A 91 6.02 -30.23 30.07
C ASP A 91 5.87 -28.70 30.14
N LEU A 92 5.71 -28.15 31.36
CA LEU A 92 5.62 -26.70 31.59
C LEU A 92 6.93 -25.98 31.22
N LEU A 93 8.09 -26.55 31.59
CA LEU A 93 9.40 -26.00 31.23
C LEU A 93 9.60 -26.01 29.71
N GLN A 94 9.23 -27.09 29.03
CA GLN A 94 9.33 -27.19 27.58
C GLN A 94 8.45 -26.15 26.88
N TYR A 95 7.20 -25.98 27.36
CA TYR A 95 6.29 -24.97 26.83
C TYR A 95 6.85 -23.55 27.01
N ASN A 96 7.40 -23.22 28.18
CA ASN A 96 8.01 -21.91 28.43
C ASN A 96 9.21 -21.65 27.52
N LEU A 97 10.06 -22.66 27.30
CA LEU A 97 11.19 -22.55 26.37
C LEU A 97 10.72 -22.25 24.93
N ALA A 98 9.66 -22.94 24.49
CA ALA A 98 9.08 -22.70 23.16
C ALA A 98 8.45 -21.29 23.04
N LEU A 99 7.89 -20.75 24.12
CA LEU A 99 7.40 -19.38 24.15
C LEU A 99 8.53 -18.35 24.02
N GLU A 100 9.65 -18.57 24.69
CA GLU A 100 10.82 -17.70 24.61
C GLU A 100 11.37 -17.65 23.18
N GLU A 101 11.50 -18.79 22.50
CA GLU A 101 11.94 -18.85 21.10
C GLU A 101 10.96 -18.12 20.15
N ARG A 102 9.64 -18.25 20.39
CA ARG A 102 8.63 -17.51 19.62
C ARG A 102 8.71 -16.00 19.86
N LEU A 103 8.99 -15.59 21.10
CA LEU A 103 9.11 -14.19 21.46
C LEU A 103 10.35 -13.55 20.83
N ASP A 104 11.48 -14.25 20.81
CA ASP A 104 12.70 -13.81 20.13
C ASP A 104 12.46 -13.58 18.62
N LYS A 105 11.78 -14.54 17.96
CA LYS A 105 11.38 -14.40 16.54
C LYS A 105 10.53 -13.16 16.32
N HIS A 106 9.51 -12.94 17.16
CA HIS A 106 8.66 -11.76 17.06
C HIS A 106 9.42 -10.46 17.34
N GLY A 107 10.34 -10.46 18.31
CA GLY A 107 11.22 -9.32 18.60
C GLY A 107 12.07 -8.94 17.40
N SER A 108 12.66 -9.93 16.71
CA SER A 108 13.43 -9.69 15.48
C SER A 108 12.59 -9.09 14.34
N TRP A 109 11.32 -9.48 14.23
CA TRP A 109 10.39 -8.93 13.25
C TRP A 109 10.01 -7.49 13.56
N LEU A 110 9.75 -7.17 14.84
CA LEU A 110 9.47 -5.81 15.28
C LEU A 110 10.65 -4.88 15.01
N TYR A 111 11.88 -5.32 15.29
CA TYR A 111 13.09 -4.54 14.98
C TYR A 111 13.21 -4.24 13.48
N LYS A 112 12.91 -5.22 12.61
CA LYS A 112 12.90 -4.97 11.15
C LYS A 112 11.80 -4.00 10.75
N LEU A 113 10.61 -4.12 11.34
CA LEU A 113 9.46 -3.27 11.04
C LEU A 113 9.66 -1.82 11.45
N GLU A 114 10.25 -1.59 12.63
CA GLU A 114 10.58 -0.25 13.13
C GLU A 114 11.65 0.44 12.26
N ASN A 115 12.62 -0.33 11.77
CA ASN A 115 13.69 0.18 10.90
C ASN A 115 13.27 0.43 9.44
N LEU A 116 12.10 -0.04 9.01
CA LEU A 116 11.64 0.11 7.62
C LEU A 116 11.31 1.58 7.27
N ASN A 117 11.15 2.46 8.25
CA ASN A 117 10.81 3.88 8.07
C ASN A 117 9.70 4.09 7.02
N ILE A 118 8.66 3.25 7.10
CA ILE A 118 7.59 3.09 6.10
C ILE A 118 6.95 4.44 5.73
N PRO A 119 6.64 5.34 6.69
CA PRO A 119 6.04 6.63 6.35
C PRO A 119 6.93 7.47 5.45
N HIS A 120 8.23 7.51 5.71
CA HIS A 120 9.17 8.27 4.89
C HIS A 120 9.35 7.67 3.49
N GLN A 121 9.46 6.34 3.39
CA GLN A 121 9.54 5.68 2.09
C GLN A 121 8.28 5.90 1.25
N ALA A 122 7.10 5.84 1.90
CA ALA A 122 5.84 6.14 1.25
C ALA A 122 5.77 7.60 0.78
N SER A 123 6.14 8.56 1.63
CA SER A 123 6.24 9.98 1.25
C SER A 123 7.18 10.18 0.06
N LYS A 124 8.37 9.58 0.09
CA LYS A 124 9.34 9.67 -1.00
C LYS A 124 8.77 9.12 -2.32
N ALA A 125 8.13 7.95 -2.27
CA ALA A 125 7.54 7.36 -3.47
C ALA A 125 6.38 8.20 -4.02
N VAL A 126 5.57 8.79 -3.15
CA VAL A 126 4.50 9.72 -3.56
C VAL A 126 5.10 10.97 -4.22
N ASP A 127 6.14 11.56 -3.63
CA ASP A 127 6.79 12.76 -4.19
C ASP A 127 7.37 12.49 -5.59
N GLU A 128 8.00 11.32 -5.80
CA GLU A 128 8.50 10.88 -7.10
C GLU A 128 7.35 10.73 -8.11
N ILE A 129 6.28 10.01 -7.75
CA ILE A 129 5.11 9.82 -8.62
C ILE A 129 4.44 11.15 -8.99
N VAL A 130 4.29 12.05 -8.00
CA VAL A 130 3.67 13.36 -8.22
C VAL A 130 4.55 14.20 -9.14
N THR A 131 5.87 14.17 -8.94
CA THR A 131 6.81 14.91 -9.80
C THR A 131 6.71 14.43 -11.26
N ASP A 132 6.73 13.11 -11.49
CA ASP A 132 6.60 12.52 -12.82
C ASP A 132 5.24 12.83 -13.46
N ALA A 133 4.15 12.72 -12.69
CA ALA A 133 2.81 13.02 -13.17
C ALA A 133 2.65 14.49 -13.55
N VAL A 134 3.24 15.40 -12.77
CA VAL A 134 3.23 16.84 -13.05
C VAL A 134 4.06 17.16 -14.29
N ASP A 135 5.27 16.61 -14.41
CA ASP A 135 6.11 16.78 -15.60
C ASP A 135 5.38 16.30 -16.86
N TRP A 136 4.76 15.12 -16.81
CA TRP A 136 3.96 14.62 -17.92
C TRP A 136 2.76 15.54 -18.19
N ALA A 137 1.98 15.93 -17.18
CA ALA A 137 0.84 16.84 -17.37
C ALA A 137 1.23 18.18 -18.02
N MET A 138 2.42 18.71 -17.71
CA MET A 138 2.94 19.93 -18.35
C MET A 138 3.41 19.69 -19.79
N GLN A 139 4.00 18.53 -20.09
CA GLN A 139 4.49 18.20 -21.43
C GLN A 139 3.38 17.75 -22.39
N ALA A 140 2.28 17.16 -21.90
CA ALA A 140 1.20 16.61 -22.74
C ALA A 140 0.58 17.59 -23.72
N PRO A 141 0.16 18.79 -23.30
CA PRO A 141 -0.47 19.74 -24.21
C PRO A 141 0.52 20.23 -25.26
N LEU A 142 1.81 20.35 -24.92
CA LEU A 142 2.84 20.75 -25.86
C LEU A 142 3.08 19.64 -26.90
N ARG A 143 3.25 18.40 -26.45
CA ARG A 143 3.39 17.26 -27.37
C ARG A 143 2.19 17.11 -28.31
N ALA A 144 0.97 17.29 -27.80
CA ALA A 144 -0.23 17.20 -28.62
C ALA A 144 -0.36 18.36 -29.62
N ARG A 145 0.01 19.58 -29.24
CA ARG A 145 -0.05 20.75 -30.15
C ARG A 145 1.03 20.73 -31.22
N PHE A 146 2.18 20.14 -30.92
CA PHE A 146 3.34 20.14 -31.81
C PHE A 146 3.64 18.77 -32.43
N SER A 147 2.75 17.78 -32.31
CA SER A 147 2.96 16.43 -32.86
C SER A 147 3.14 16.42 -34.38
N ASP A 148 2.43 17.32 -35.04
CA ASP A 148 2.33 17.35 -36.51
C ASP A 148 3.26 18.42 -37.12
N LEU A 149 3.92 19.23 -36.29
CA LEU A 149 4.85 20.24 -36.77
C LEU A 149 6.21 19.60 -37.04
N PRO A 150 6.86 19.89 -38.18
CA PRO A 150 8.23 19.48 -38.40
C PRO A 150 9.16 20.21 -37.42
N ALA A 151 10.28 19.56 -37.09
CA ALA A 151 11.24 20.09 -36.11
C ALA A 151 11.77 21.49 -36.47
N VAL A 152 11.86 21.82 -37.76
CA VAL A 152 12.28 23.14 -38.26
C VAL A 152 11.28 24.23 -37.86
N ASP A 153 9.98 23.99 -38.04
CA ASP A 153 8.92 24.95 -37.70
C ASP A 153 8.83 25.16 -36.18
N MET A 154 8.97 24.09 -35.39
CA MET A 154 9.03 24.21 -33.94
C MET A 154 10.19 25.11 -33.48
N LYS A 155 11.39 24.92 -34.06
CA LYS A 155 12.57 25.74 -33.74
C LYS A 155 12.36 27.20 -34.14
N GLU A 156 11.76 27.46 -35.30
CA GLU A 156 11.45 28.80 -35.77
C GLU A 156 10.46 29.51 -34.83
N ILE A 157 9.37 28.85 -34.44
CA ILE A 157 8.38 29.42 -33.49
C ILE A 157 9.05 29.78 -32.16
N ILE A 158 9.90 28.89 -31.63
CA ILE A 158 10.61 29.14 -30.37
C ILE A 158 11.56 30.34 -30.50
N GLN A 159 12.36 30.38 -31.58
CA GLN A 159 13.30 31.46 -31.83
C GLN A 159 12.60 32.81 -32.00
N GLN A 160 11.53 32.86 -32.80
CA GLN A 160 10.73 34.06 -33.01
C GLN A 160 10.13 34.56 -31.70
N ARG A 161 9.60 33.66 -30.87
CA ARG A 161 9.04 34.01 -29.55
C ARG A 161 10.11 34.58 -28.63
N MET A 162 11.28 33.94 -28.54
CA MET A 162 12.40 34.44 -27.74
C MET A 162 12.85 35.83 -28.19
N PHE A 163 12.94 36.05 -29.51
CA PHE A 163 13.28 37.35 -30.08
C PHE A 163 12.22 38.41 -29.78
N LYS A 164 10.94 38.07 -29.95
CA LYS A 164 9.79 38.97 -29.74
C LYS A 164 9.73 39.49 -28.31
N ASP A 165 9.93 38.60 -27.34
CA ASP A 165 9.85 38.93 -25.91
C ASP A 165 11.20 39.42 -25.36
N LYS A 166 12.25 39.45 -26.18
CA LYS A 166 13.66 39.71 -25.80
C LYS A 166 14.14 38.82 -24.64
N SER A 167 13.51 37.67 -24.46
CA SER A 167 13.80 36.77 -23.32
C SER A 167 15.20 36.15 -23.41
N TYR A 168 15.78 36.14 -24.61
CA TYR A 168 17.16 35.68 -24.85
C TYR A 168 18.22 36.60 -24.23
N GLU A 169 17.90 37.86 -23.92
CA GLU A 169 18.84 38.81 -23.29
C GLU A 169 18.82 38.74 -21.76
N ALA A 170 17.78 38.13 -21.18
CA ALA A 170 17.57 38.14 -19.74
C ALA A 170 18.58 37.29 -18.95
N HIS A 171 19.05 36.17 -19.54
CA HIS A 171 19.97 35.23 -18.92
C HIS A 171 20.95 34.63 -19.93
N GLU A 172 22.17 34.32 -19.47
CA GLU A 172 23.22 33.76 -20.32
C GLU A 172 22.81 32.41 -20.92
N ASP A 173 22.07 31.57 -20.17
CA ASP A 173 21.57 30.29 -20.67
C ASP A 173 20.59 30.47 -21.83
N HIS A 174 19.72 31.49 -21.77
CA HIS A 174 18.78 31.78 -22.86
C HIS A 174 19.51 32.31 -24.10
N LYS A 175 20.56 33.11 -23.91
CA LYS A 175 21.42 33.58 -25.01
C LYS A 175 22.14 32.42 -25.68
N ASN A 176 22.67 31.48 -24.90
CA ASN A 176 23.28 30.26 -25.40
C ASN A 176 22.28 29.40 -26.18
N LEU A 177 21.07 29.22 -25.64
CA LEU A 177 19.98 28.51 -26.31
C LEU A 177 19.58 29.19 -27.63
N TYR A 178 19.43 30.51 -27.66
CA TYR A 178 19.11 31.27 -28.87
C TYR A 178 20.17 31.08 -29.96
N ASN A 179 21.45 31.21 -29.59
CA ASN A 179 22.57 30.99 -30.51
C ASN A 179 22.61 29.56 -31.04
N ALA A 180 22.31 28.57 -30.20
CA ALA A 180 22.23 27.17 -30.59
C ALA A 180 21.06 26.91 -31.54
N LEU A 181 19.87 27.47 -31.25
CA LEU A 181 18.69 27.41 -32.11
C LEU A 181 18.97 28.02 -33.48
N GLN A 182 19.54 29.23 -33.54
CA GLN A 182 19.93 29.92 -34.76
C GLN A 182 20.82 29.03 -35.64
N LYS A 183 21.91 28.50 -35.07
CA LYS A 183 22.85 27.62 -35.79
C LYS A 183 22.21 26.32 -36.26
N SER A 184 21.33 25.73 -35.44
CA SER A 184 20.61 24.52 -35.85
C SER A 184 19.66 24.81 -36.99
N LEU A 185 18.96 25.95 -36.98
CA LEU A 185 18.00 26.30 -38.01
C LEU A 185 18.70 26.56 -39.36
N GLU A 186 19.83 27.26 -39.35
CA GLU A 186 20.69 27.45 -40.54
C GLU A 186 21.16 26.12 -41.13
N ARG A 187 21.50 25.15 -40.27
CA ARG A 187 21.85 23.79 -40.70
C ARG A 187 20.65 23.07 -41.32
N ASP A 188 19.48 23.14 -40.70
CA ASP A 188 18.27 22.48 -41.20
C ASP A 188 17.89 23.03 -42.59
N TYR A 189 17.94 24.35 -42.78
CA TYR A 189 17.74 24.97 -44.09
C TYR A 189 18.79 24.55 -45.12
N SER A 190 20.06 24.48 -44.74
CA SER A 190 21.14 24.04 -45.63
C SER A 190 20.95 22.59 -46.07
N ASN A 191 20.53 21.72 -45.15
CA ASN A 191 20.25 20.31 -45.43
C ASN A 191 19.05 20.16 -46.39
N GLN A 192 17.99 20.93 -46.19
CA GLN A 192 16.83 20.93 -47.08
C GLN A 192 17.24 21.32 -48.50
N LEU A 193 18.00 22.41 -48.65
CA LEU A 193 18.49 22.88 -49.94
C LEU A 193 19.38 21.85 -50.65
N LEU A 194 20.21 21.13 -49.90
CA LEU A 194 21.05 20.06 -50.43
C LEU A 194 20.21 18.87 -50.91
N SER A 195 19.16 18.51 -50.17
CA SER A 195 18.23 17.44 -50.54
C SER A 195 17.50 17.78 -51.85
N ASP A 196 16.94 18.99 -51.95
CA ASP A 196 16.22 19.46 -53.13
C ASP A 196 17.12 19.45 -54.39
N LEU A 197 18.39 19.83 -54.22
CA LEU A 197 19.38 19.82 -55.29
C LEU A 197 19.68 18.39 -55.78
N GLU A 198 19.80 17.43 -54.87
CA GLU A 198 20.04 16.03 -55.23
C GLU A 198 18.81 15.44 -55.92
N GLU A 199 17.60 15.73 -55.43
CA GLU A 199 16.36 15.30 -56.08
C GLU A 199 16.24 15.84 -57.51
N ALA A 200 16.53 17.13 -57.73
CA ALA A 200 16.55 17.74 -59.05
C ALA A 200 17.56 17.08 -60.00
N ARG A 201 18.75 16.70 -59.49
CA ARG A 201 19.76 15.95 -60.27
C ARG A 201 19.26 14.57 -60.66
N GLN A 202 18.63 13.85 -59.74
CA GLN A 202 18.06 12.54 -60.01
C GLN A 202 16.94 12.60 -61.05
N MET A 203 16.05 13.60 -60.96
CA MET A 203 15.00 13.82 -61.97
C MET A 203 15.58 14.11 -63.35
N LYS A 204 16.67 14.89 -63.42
CA LYS A 204 17.36 15.17 -64.69
C LYS A 204 17.99 13.92 -65.31
N ARG A 205 18.51 13.00 -64.49
CA ARG A 205 19.02 11.69 -64.95
C ARG A 205 17.87 10.82 -65.49
N LYS A 206 16.80 10.65 -64.70
CA LYS A 206 15.61 9.88 -65.10
C LYS A 206 15.01 10.34 -66.44
N ARG A 207 14.99 11.65 -66.73
CA ARG A 207 14.51 12.18 -68.02
C ARG A 207 15.40 11.84 -69.22
N ARG A 208 16.69 11.59 -69.01
CA ARG A 208 17.62 11.17 -70.07
C ARG A 208 17.52 9.68 -70.35
N ASP A 209 17.15 8.90 -69.34
CA ASP A 209 17.03 7.44 -69.43
C ASP A 209 15.66 6.98 -69.98
N LEU A 210 14.69 7.91 -70.15
CA LEU A 210 13.42 7.60 -70.83
C LEU A 210 13.63 7.41 -72.34
N PRO A 211 13.04 6.36 -72.96
CA PRO A 211 13.12 6.18 -74.40
C PRO A 211 12.44 7.36 -75.10
N ARG A 212 13.17 8.02 -75.98
CA ARG A 212 12.66 9.13 -76.79
C ARG A 212 11.55 8.56 -77.69
N THR A 213 10.30 8.96 -77.47
CA THR A 213 9.19 8.60 -78.36
C THR A 213 9.52 9.08 -79.77
N PRO A 214 9.57 8.19 -80.78
CA PRO A 214 9.80 8.60 -82.16
C PRO A 214 8.68 9.55 -82.56
N TYR A 215 9.05 10.76 -82.98
CA TYR A 215 8.10 11.67 -83.60
C TYR A 215 7.73 11.05 -84.95
N GLY A 216 6.54 10.45 -85.02
CA GLY A 216 5.95 9.97 -86.26
C GLY A 216 5.59 11.17 -87.14
N PHE A 217 6.14 11.18 -88.35
CA PHE A 217 5.67 12.01 -89.46
C PHE A 217 4.40 11.41 -90.07
#